data_AF-A0A1F9QPI0-F1
#
_entry.id   AF-A0A1F9QPI0-F1
#
_cell.length_a   1.000
_cell.length_b   1.000
_cell.length_c   1.000
_cell.angle_alpha   90.00
_cell.angle_beta   90.00
_cell.angle_gamma   90.00
#
_symmetry.space_group_name_H-M   'P 1'
#
loop_
_entity.id
_entity.type
_entity.pdbx_description
1 polymer ?
#
loop_
_entity_poly.entity_id
_entity_poly.type
_entity_poly.pdbx_seq_one_letter_code
_entity_poly.pdbx_strand_id
1 'polypeptide(L)'
;MLKLIAPLLFFFSTNAGAAGSRFTLDSVTLSSLGELSSALPAAAPHKTPKPEKKYFNAYILKAIDNLYARYGLLGYDINSILTHDIEYHTSGVIKARRAPLTMCVAAQMEILLTAYEIYARETGDYSVYAYLPKRSFEGLSVTDLKGHIWVNPKFNAYGTADALINFGMGERVPFDNLRPGDFVNINRTNRTGHAVTFIAYIGKTGKILPKYGPEVVGFKYFSSQGRLEAGQGGFDYRYAVFSKFGCPEMPYKRDCDVIYSTDQKMLTTGTMLSPEFWTHIIPVADLGTTGETVLNRGFFNGLTTDD
;
A
#
# COMPACT_ATOMS: atom_id res chain seq x y z
N MET A 1 -56.46 4.16 50.68
CA MET A 1 -55.53 3.21 50.02
C MET A 1 -54.12 3.50 50.56
N LEU A 2 -53.77 3.15 51.80
CA LEU A 2 -53.22 1.88 52.30
C LEU A 2 -52.22 1.15 51.38
N LYS A 3 -50.91 1.30 51.66
CA LYS A 3 -49.88 0.26 51.93
C LYS A 3 -48.48 0.90 51.79
N LEU A 4 -47.77 1.18 52.90
CA LEU A 4 -46.89 0.33 53.73
C LEU A 4 -45.44 0.30 53.23
N ILE A 5 -44.60 0.96 54.02
CA ILE A 5 -43.12 0.90 54.06
C ILE A 5 -42.71 -0.29 54.95
N ALA A 6 -41.46 -0.75 54.76
CA ALA A 6 -40.56 -1.40 55.72
C ALA A 6 -40.28 -2.92 55.57
N PRO A 7 -39.12 -3.42 56.05
CA PRO A 7 -38.17 -4.24 55.28
C PRO A 7 -37.79 -5.57 55.99
N LEU A 8 -36.88 -6.39 55.40
CA LEU A 8 -35.74 -7.12 56.02
C LEU A 8 -35.35 -8.41 55.27
N LEU A 9 -34.05 -8.48 54.92
CA LEU A 9 -33.07 -9.57 55.15
C LEU A 9 -33.53 -11.05 55.18
N PHE A 10 -32.92 -11.91 54.35
CA PHE A 10 -31.82 -12.84 54.73
C PHE A 10 -31.43 -13.80 53.57
N PHE A 11 -30.11 -13.80 53.27
CA PHE A 11 -29.17 -14.87 52.89
C PHE A 11 -29.49 -16.15 52.08
N PHE A 12 -28.41 -16.58 51.39
CA PHE A 12 -28.05 -17.87 50.75
C PHE A 12 -28.50 -18.05 49.28
N SER A 13 -27.70 -18.55 48.32
CA SER A 13 -26.29 -19.01 48.25
C SER A 13 -25.95 -19.38 46.79
N THR A 14 -24.66 -19.26 46.43
CA THR A 14 -23.88 -20.14 45.52
C THR A 14 -24.31 -20.38 44.06
N ASN A 15 -23.49 -19.92 43.10
CA ASN A 15 -22.69 -20.75 42.16
C ASN A 15 -22.34 -19.99 40.87
N ALA A 16 -21.07 -19.64 40.71
CA ALA A 16 -20.44 -19.44 39.39
C ALA A 16 -18.91 -19.55 39.52
N GLY A 17 -18.44 -20.76 39.79
CA GLY A 17 -17.02 -21.09 39.63
C GLY A 17 -16.72 -21.37 38.15
N ALA A 18 -16.39 -20.35 37.37
CA ALA A 18 -15.67 -20.54 36.12
C ALA A 18 -14.19 -20.65 36.47
N ALA A 19 -13.75 -21.86 36.80
CA ALA A 19 -12.33 -22.18 36.94
C ALA A 19 -11.67 -22.05 35.56
N GLY A 20 -11.05 -20.90 35.31
CA GLY A 20 -10.05 -20.79 34.24
C GLY A 20 -8.98 -21.84 34.51
N SER A 21 -8.71 -22.70 33.52
CA SER A 21 -7.59 -23.63 33.59
C SER A 21 -6.32 -22.84 33.88
N ARG A 22 -5.68 -23.14 35.02
CA ARG A 22 -4.33 -22.64 35.29
C ARG A 22 -3.45 -23.13 34.17
N PHE A 23 -2.84 -22.19 33.45
CA PHE A 23 -1.77 -22.49 32.52
C PHE A 23 -0.67 -23.26 33.27
N THR A 24 -0.52 -24.54 32.97
CA THR A 24 0.55 -25.39 33.49
C THR A 24 1.61 -25.54 32.41
N LEU A 25 2.84 -25.12 32.72
CA LEU A 25 3.99 -25.27 31.82
C LEU A 25 4.21 -26.74 31.38
N ASP A 26 3.77 -27.69 32.20
CA ASP A 26 3.91 -29.12 31.95
C ASP A 26 2.97 -29.66 30.85
N SER A 27 2.02 -28.85 30.37
CA SER A 27 1.10 -29.21 29.27
C SER A 27 1.61 -28.85 27.87
N VAL A 28 2.76 -28.17 27.78
CA VAL A 28 3.39 -27.83 26.50
C VAL A 28 4.14 -29.05 25.97
N THR A 29 3.53 -29.75 25.01
CA THR A 29 4.17 -30.85 24.28
C THR A 29 4.91 -30.32 23.05
N LEU A 30 5.92 -31.06 22.58
CA LEU A 30 6.59 -30.77 21.29
C LEU A 30 5.60 -30.68 20.11
N SER A 31 4.50 -31.43 20.17
CA SER A 31 3.39 -31.36 19.22
C SER A 31 2.65 -30.01 19.30
N SER A 32 2.39 -29.49 20.50
CA SER A 32 1.77 -28.16 20.69
C SER A 32 2.67 -26.99 20.25
N LEU A 33 4.00 -27.18 20.25
CA LEU A 33 4.95 -26.23 19.67
C LEU A 33 4.95 -26.29 18.13
N GLY A 34 4.62 -27.45 17.54
CA GLY A 34 4.47 -27.61 16.09
C GLY A 34 3.27 -26.85 15.52
N GLU A 35 2.17 -26.76 16.27
CA GLU A 35 0.96 -26.02 15.87
C GLU A 35 1.09 -24.49 16.04
N LEU A 36 1.97 -24.04 16.93
CA LEU A 36 2.30 -22.61 17.08
C LEU A 36 3.19 -22.07 15.95
N SER A 37 3.69 -22.94 15.07
CA SER A 37 4.54 -22.57 13.94
C SER A 37 3.76 -22.44 12.62
N SER A 38 2.50 -22.02 12.68
CA SER A 38 1.88 -21.26 11.57
C SER A 38 2.38 -19.81 11.61
N ALA A 39 3.70 -19.61 11.69
CA ALA A 39 4.27 -18.31 11.43
C ALA A 39 3.89 -17.98 9.98
N LEU A 40 3.10 -16.91 9.81
CA LEU A 40 2.87 -16.31 8.49
C LEU A 40 4.22 -16.31 7.76
N PRO A 41 4.29 -16.77 6.50
CA PRO A 41 5.54 -16.82 5.78
C PRO A 41 6.16 -15.43 5.85
N ALA A 42 7.19 -15.28 6.68
CA ALA A 42 7.87 -14.01 6.86
C ALA A 42 8.33 -13.61 5.47
N ALA A 43 7.83 -12.48 4.98
CA ALA A 43 8.19 -11.97 3.68
C ALA A 43 9.72 -11.96 3.61
N ALA A 44 10.28 -12.83 2.76
CA ALA A 44 11.73 -12.98 2.69
C ALA A 44 12.32 -11.57 2.43
N PRO A 45 13.22 -11.09 3.29
CA PRO A 45 13.74 -9.73 3.18
C PRO A 45 14.37 -9.56 1.80
N HIS A 46 13.84 -8.61 1.04
CA HIS A 46 14.46 -8.24 -0.22
C HIS A 46 15.79 -7.58 0.10
N LYS A 47 16.88 -8.03 -0.55
CA LYS A 47 18.19 -7.39 -0.38
C LYS A 47 18.05 -5.95 -0.90
N THR A 48 18.06 -4.97 0.02
CA THR A 48 17.95 -3.56 -0.34
C THR A 48 19.09 -3.22 -1.32
N PRO A 49 18.78 -2.80 -2.55
CA PRO A 49 19.80 -2.42 -3.50
C PRO A 49 20.53 -1.18 -3.00
N LYS A 50 21.79 -1.02 -3.43
CA LYS A 50 22.50 0.24 -3.19
C LYS A 50 21.80 1.36 -3.97
N PRO A 51 21.72 2.59 -3.43
CA PRO A 51 21.21 3.74 -4.18
C PRO A 51 21.94 3.89 -5.51
N GLU A 52 21.16 3.94 -6.59
CA GLU A 52 21.65 4.26 -7.92
C GLU A 52 21.61 5.78 -8.12
N LYS A 53 22.51 6.32 -8.95
CA LYS A 53 22.56 7.76 -9.18
C LYS A 53 21.22 8.28 -9.73
N LYS A 54 20.71 7.66 -10.79
CA LYS A 54 19.54 8.16 -11.53
C LYS A 54 18.20 7.86 -10.86
N TYR A 55 18.11 6.79 -10.07
CA TYR A 55 16.83 6.20 -9.68
C TYR A 55 16.63 6.13 -8.18
N PHE A 56 15.42 6.47 -7.75
CA PHE A 56 15.07 6.57 -6.33
C PHE A 56 14.64 5.23 -5.71
N ASN A 57 14.63 4.14 -6.49
CA ASN A 57 14.15 2.81 -6.12
C ASN A 57 14.70 2.29 -4.79
N ALA A 58 15.97 2.53 -4.48
CA ALA A 58 16.55 2.06 -3.22
C ALA A 58 15.84 2.68 -1.99
N TYR A 59 15.48 3.96 -2.05
CA TYR A 59 14.75 4.64 -0.98
C TYR A 59 13.28 4.23 -0.94
N ILE A 60 12.67 3.96 -2.09
CA ILE A 60 11.32 3.36 -2.17
C ILE A 60 11.29 2.01 -1.45
N LEU A 61 12.25 1.13 -1.71
CA LEU A 61 12.31 -0.19 -1.07
C LEU A 61 12.58 -0.08 0.44
N LYS A 62 13.45 0.84 0.87
CA LYS A 62 13.63 1.12 2.31
C LYS A 62 12.34 1.62 2.98
N ALA A 63 11.57 2.45 2.28
CA ALA A 63 10.28 2.93 2.78
C ALA A 63 9.28 1.77 2.92
N ILE A 64 9.22 0.87 1.95
CA ILE A 64 8.40 -0.35 2.02
C ILE A 64 8.80 -1.21 3.23
N ASP A 65 10.09 -1.47 3.42
CA ASP A 65 10.58 -2.25 4.55
C ASP A 65 10.20 -1.60 5.89
N ASN A 66 10.33 -0.26 5.99
CA ASN A 66 9.94 0.50 7.18
C ASN A 66 8.43 0.43 7.44
N LEU A 67 7.62 0.66 6.40
CA LEU A 67 6.17 0.67 6.50
C LEU A 67 5.62 -0.70 6.84
N TYR A 68 6.13 -1.76 6.21
CA TYR A 68 5.71 -3.12 6.54
C TYR A 68 6.08 -3.49 7.98
N ALA A 69 7.30 -3.19 8.42
CA ALA A 69 7.75 -3.52 9.78
C ALA A 69 6.94 -2.83 10.89
N ARG A 70 6.39 -1.63 10.62
CA ARG A 70 5.71 -0.81 11.63
C ARG A 70 4.18 -0.80 11.48
N TYR A 71 3.69 -0.91 10.26
CA TYR A 71 2.29 -0.71 9.89
C TYR A 71 1.74 -1.82 8.98
N GLY A 72 2.50 -2.89 8.78
CA GLY A 72 2.07 -4.07 8.03
C GLY A 72 0.83 -4.71 8.65
N LEU A 73 -0.11 -5.11 7.79
CA LEU A 73 -1.31 -5.85 8.16
C LEU A 73 -2.26 -5.15 9.17
N LEU A 74 -2.16 -3.82 9.34
CA LEU A 74 -2.98 -3.08 10.31
C LEU A 74 -4.37 -2.66 9.82
N GLY A 75 -4.83 -3.17 8.67
CA GLY A 75 -6.17 -2.97 8.14
C GLY A 75 -6.27 -2.02 6.95
N TYR A 76 -7.38 -2.11 6.22
CA TYR A 76 -7.62 -1.37 4.98
C TYR A 76 -8.94 -0.57 5.02
N ASP A 77 -8.93 0.69 4.61
CA ASP A 77 -10.15 1.48 4.42
C ASP A 77 -10.00 2.44 3.25
N ILE A 78 -10.92 2.34 2.27
CA ILE A 78 -11.01 3.21 1.09
C ILE A 78 -11.18 4.71 1.44
N ASN A 79 -11.56 5.04 2.67
CA ASN A 79 -11.70 6.42 3.16
C ASN A 79 -10.50 6.91 3.97
N SER A 80 -9.49 6.06 4.20
CA SER A 80 -8.26 6.40 4.89
C SER A 80 -7.17 6.88 3.93
N ILE A 81 -6.12 7.50 4.48
CA ILE A 81 -5.03 8.08 3.67
C ILE A 81 -3.68 7.55 4.14
N LEU A 82 -3.22 7.93 5.32
CA LEU A 82 -1.93 7.47 5.86
C LEU A 82 -2.17 6.60 7.08
N THR A 83 -1.28 5.61 7.28
CA THR A 83 -1.29 4.79 8.50
C THR A 83 -0.81 5.56 9.73
N HIS A 84 -0.11 6.67 9.53
CA HIS A 84 0.36 7.57 10.59
C HIS A 84 0.57 8.99 10.05
N ASP A 85 0.63 9.96 10.96
CA ASP A 85 1.02 11.32 10.62
C ASP A 85 2.47 11.33 10.11
N ILE A 86 2.75 12.07 9.04
CA ILE A 86 4.10 12.20 8.48
C ILE A 86 4.56 13.65 8.58
N GLU A 87 5.71 13.87 9.22
CA GLU A 87 6.38 15.17 9.23
C GLU A 87 6.89 15.51 7.83
N TYR A 88 6.47 16.65 7.30
CA TYR A 88 6.90 17.17 6.00
C TYR A 88 7.95 18.26 6.20
N HIS A 89 9.08 17.85 6.77
CA HIS A 89 10.19 18.72 7.15
C HIS A 89 9.70 19.95 7.94
N THR A 90 10.19 21.15 7.62
CA THR A 90 9.81 22.42 8.28
C THR A 90 8.43 22.93 7.87
N SER A 91 7.75 22.30 6.91
CA SER A 91 6.44 22.75 6.41
C SER A 91 5.25 22.19 7.22
N GLY A 92 5.51 21.44 8.30
CA GLY A 92 4.50 20.92 9.21
C GLY A 92 4.23 19.42 9.00
N VAL A 93 3.00 18.99 9.26
CA VAL A 93 2.60 17.57 9.26
C VAL A 93 1.53 17.31 8.20
N ILE A 94 1.66 16.20 7.47
CA ILE A 94 0.60 15.62 6.65
C ILE A 94 -0.15 14.63 7.53
N LYS A 95 -1.41 14.91 7.81
CA LYS A 95 -2.21 14.15 8.78
C LYS A 95 -2.72 12.83 8.20
N ALA A 96 -2.62 11.78 8.99
CA ALA A 96 -3.36 10.56 8.74
C ALA A 96 -4.87 10.79 8.85
N ARG A 97 -5.60 9.90 8.19
CA ARG A 97 -7.06 9.82 8.31
C ARG A 97 -7.40 8.40 8.70
N ARG A 98 -7.92 8.22 9.92
CA ARG A 98 -8.27 6.93 10.53
C ARG A 98 -7.09 5.95 10.59
N ALA A 99 -5.95 6.42 11.10
CA ALA A 99 -4.82 5.55 11.44
C ALA A 99 -5.27 4.37 12.34
N PRO A 100 -4.68 3.17 12.18
CA PRO A 100 -3.58 2.83 11.28
C PRO A 100 -4.03 2.34 9.88
N LEU A 101 -5.28 2.59 9.50
CA LEU A 101 -5.84 2.12 8.23
C LEU A 101 -5.30 2.95 7.06
N THR A 102 -5.14 2.34 5.89
CA THR A 102 -4.80 3.04 4.64
C THR A 102 -5.52 2.40 3.45
N MET A 103 -5.37 2.98 2.26
CA MET A 103 -5.91 2.45 1.00
C MET A 103 -4.84 2.36 -0.07
N CYS A 104 -5.10 1.65 -1.18
CA CYS A 104 -4.07 1.30 -2.15
C CYS A 104 -3.35 2.49 -2.82
N VAL A 105 -4.08 3.51 -3.28
CA VAL A 105 -3.46 4.73 -3.85
C VAL A 105 -2.77 5.58 -2.78
N ALA A 106 -3.31 5.58 -1.57
CA ALA A 106 -2.76 6.33 -0.46
C ALA A 106 -1.48 5.69 0.10
N ALA A 107 -1.41 4.37 0.09
CA ALA A 107 -0.22 3.58 0.36
C ALA A 107 0.94 3.99 -0.56
N GLN A 108 0.70 4.24 -1.85
CA GLN A 108 1.76 4.70 -2.76
C GLN A 108 2.26 6.10 -2.39
N MET A 109 1.36 7.00 -2.01
CA MET A 109 1.72 8.33 -1.51
C MET A 109 2.53 8.24 -0.19
N GLU A 110 2.12 7.36 0.72
CA GLU A 110 2.82 7.11 1.99
C GLU A 110 4.23 6.56 1.76
N ILE A 111 4.39 5.61 0.82
CA ILE A 111 5.71 5.11 0.40
C ILE A 111 6.62 6.24 -0.08
N LEU A 112 6.11 7.17 -0.92
CA LEU A 112 6.87 8.33 -1.39
C LEU A 112 7.29 9.24 -0.23
N LEU A 113 6.36 9.58 0.66
CA LEU A 113 6.61 10.46 1.80
C LEU A 113 7.61 9.85 2.79
N THR A 114 7.48 8.57 3.11
CA THR A 114 8.46 7.85 3.94
C THR A 114 9.82 7.74 3.24
N ALA A 115 9.85 7.55 1.91
CA ALA A 115 11.11 7.54 1.16
C ALA A 115 11.83 8.90 1.20
N TYR A 116 11.10 10.02 1.20
CA TYR A 116 11.68 11.36 1.36
C TYR A 116 12.36 11.53 2.71
N GLU A 117 11.69 11.11 3.79
CA GLU A 117 12.25 11.16 5.14
C GLU A 117 13.56 10.37 5.23
N ILE A 118 13.56 9.13 4.71
CA ILE A 118 14.74 8.27 4.72
C ILE A 118 15.86 8.88 3.88
N TYR A 119 15.55 9.36 2.67
CA TYR A 119 16.52 10.00 1.79
C TYR A 119 17.17 11.22 2.44
N ALA A 120 16.36 12.16 2.93
CA ALA A 120 16.86 13.40 3.52
C ALA A 120 17.68 13.12 4.78
N ARG A 121 17.26 12.18 5.62
CA ARG A 121 18.02 11.77 6.81
C ARG A 121 19.37 11.15 6.47
N GLU A 122 19.43 10.28 5.46
CA GLU A 122 20.66 9.55 5.12
C GLU A 122 21.65 10.39 4.31
N THR A 123 21.16 11.33 3.50
CA THR A 123 22.00 12.11 2.57
C THR A 123 22.26 13.54 3.05
N GLY A 124 21.41 14.07 3.94
CA GLY A 124 21.38 15.49 4.29
C GLY A 124 20.76 16.36 3.18
N ASP A 125 20.26 15.77 2.09
CA ASP A 125 19.63 16.48 0.99
C ASP A 125 18.11 16.59 1.20
N TYR A 126 17.65 17.82 1.45
CA TYR A 126 16.24 18.15 1.67
C TYR A 126 15.52 18.65 0.41
N SER A 127 16.12 18.53 -0.77
CA SER A 127 15.56 18.99 -2.05
C SER A 127 14.19 18.36 -2.36
N VAL A 128 13.95 17.14 -1.89
CA VAL A 128 12.65 16.45 -2.02
C VAL A 128 11.48 17.28 -1.48
N TYR A 129 11.70 18.01 -0.39
CA TYR A 129 10.68 18.86 0.25
C TYR A 129 10.55 20.24 -0.42
N ALA A 130 11.61 20.72 -1.06
CA ALA A 130 11.61 21.99 -1.78
C ALA A 130 10.91 21.89 -3.14
N TYR A 131 10.92 20.70 -3.75
CA TYR A 131 10.37 20.49 -5.09
C TYR A 131 8.84 20.52 -5.13
N LEU A 132 8.17 19.84 -4.19
CA LEU A 132 6.72 19.90 -4.03
C LEU A 132 6.34 20.51 -2.67
N PRO A 133 5.45 21.51 -2.64
CA PRO A 133 4.91 22.01 -1.38
C PRO A 133 4.07 20.93 -0.70
N LYS A 134 3.99 20.96 0.64
CA LYS A 134 3.13 20.07 1.44
C LYS A 134 1.71 19.95 0.88
N ARG A 135 1.14 21.06 0.40
CA ARG A 135 -0.21 21.09 -0.19
C ARG A 135 -0.41 20.07 -1.31
N SER A 136 0.64 19.74 -2.07
CA SER A 136 0.60 18.80 -3.19
C SER A 136 0.20 17.39 -2.75
N PHE A 137 0.41 17.07 -1.47
CA PHE A 137 0.04 15.79 -0.84
C PHE A 137 -1.27 15.87 -0.05
N GLU A 138 -1.87 17.05 0.07
CA GLU A 138 -3.10 17.29 0.83
C GLU A 138 -4.28 17.53 -0.12
N GLY A 139 -4.04 18.33 -1.17
CA GLY A 139 -5.00 18.72 -2.19
C GLY A 139 -5.26 17.65 -3.25
N LEU A 140 -6.27 17.92 -4.08
CA LEU A 140 -6.73 17.04 -5.14
C LEU A 140 -6.87 17.80 -6.48
N SER A 141 -6.25 18.97 -6.61
CA SER A 141 -6.24 19.72 -7.86
C SER A 141 -5.30 19.08 -8.89
N VAL A 142 -5.38 19.53 -10.13
CA VAL A 142 -4.42 19.16 -11.19
C VAL A 142 -2.99 19.57 -10.86
N THR A 143 -2.79 20.58 -10.00
CA THR A 143 -1.47 21.01 -9.54
C THR A 143 -0.97 20.26 -8.29
N ASP A 144 -1.75 19.32 -7.77
CA ASP A 144 -1.41 18.53 -6.59
C ASP A 144 -1.11 17.07 -6.98
N LEU A 145 0.05 16.56 -6.58
CA LEU A 145 0.51 15.20 -6.88
C LEU A 145 -0.53 14.15 -6.45
N LYS A 146 -1.11 14.33 -5.26
CA LYS A 146 -2.15 13.46 -4.74
C LYS A 146 -3.36 13.39 -5.67
N GLY A 147 -3.74 14.50 -6.32
CA GLY A 147 -4.81 14.52 -7.31
C GLY A 147 -4.57 13.57 -8.48
N HIS A 148 -3.32 13.41 -8.90
CA HIS A 148 -2.93 12.48 -9.97
C HIS A 148 -2.81 11.04 -9.49
N ILE A 149 -2.25 10.82 -8.30
CA ILE A 149 -2.18 9.49 -7.66
C ILE A 149 -3.59 8.89 -7.49
N TRP A 150 -4.60 9.74 -7.24
CA TRP A 150 -6.01 9.36 -7.06
C TRP A 150 -6.77 9.05 -8.37
N VAL A 151 -6.08 8.94 -9.51
CA VAL A 151 -6.62 8.52 -10.82
C VAL A 151 -7.81 9.36 -11.24
N ASN A 152 -7.54 10.64 -11.38
CA ASN A 152 -8.55 11.64 -11.67
C ASN A 152 -9.11 11.56 -13.08
N PRO A 153 -10.43 11.40 -13.26
CA PRO A 153 -11.01 11.45 -14.59
C PRO A 153 -11.05 12.88 -15.16
N LYS A 154 -11.10 13.94 -14.32
CA LYS A 154 -11.24 15.32 -14.83
C LYS A 154 -10.03 15.81 -15.62
N PHE A 155 -8.85 15.29 -15.32
CA PHE A 155 -7.61 15.63 -16.02
C PHE A 155 -6.83 14.39 -16.48
N ASN A 156 -7.54 13.28 -16.69
CA ASN A 156 -6.98 12.04 -17.25
C ASN A 156 -5.71 11.54 -16.53
N ALA A 157 -5.71 11.53 -15.20
CA ALA A 157 -4.58 10.96 -14.46
C ALA A 157 -4.71 9.44 -14.37
N TYR A 158 -3.58 8.75 -14.57
CA TYR A 158 -3.53 7.29 -14.65
C TYR A 158 -2.80 6.62 -13.47
N GLY A 159 -2.62 7.34 -12.36
CA GLY A 159 -2.08 6.84 -11.11
C GLY A 159 -0.65 7.29 -10.82
N THR A 160 0.06 6.54 -9.99
CA THR A 160 1.31 7.02 -9.35
C THR A 160 2.44 7.22 -10.36
N ALA A 161 2.66 6.26 -11.27
CA ALA A 161 3.69 6.39 -12.29
C ALA A 161 3.43 7.61 -13.19
N ASP A 162 2.19 7.78 -13.65
CA ASP A 162 1.76 8.93 -14.46
C ASP A 162 1.89 10.26 -13.69
N ALA A 163 1.53 10.27 -12.40
CA ALA A 163 1.72 11.42 -11.52
C ALA A 163 3.20 11.84 -11.47
N LEU A 164 4.11 10.89 -11.21
CA LEU A 164 5.55 11.21 -11.16
C LEU A 164 6.05 11.81 -12.47
N ILE A 165 5.59 11.31 -13.61
CA ILE A 165 5.97 11.85 -14.93
C ILE A 165 5.40 13.26 -15.14
N ASN A 166 4.12 13.48 -14.82
CA ASN A 166 3.45 14.77 -14.99
C ASN A 166 4.06 15.87 -14.11
N PHE A 167 4.65 15.48 -12.98
CA PHE A 167 5.39 16.39 -12.08
C PHE A 167 6.90 16.39 -12.33
N GLY A 168 7.37 15.80 -13.44
CA GLY A 168 8.77 15.85 -13.83
C GLY A 168 9.73 15.08 -12.91
N MET A 169 9.21 14.12 -12.14
CA MET A 169 9.91 13.32 -11.13
C MET A 169 10.12 11.86 -11.55
N GLY A 170 9.61 11.46 -12.71
CA GLY A 170 9.62 10.07 -13.14
C GLY A 170 9.69 9.90 -14.64
N GLU A 171 9.93 8.66 -15.06
CA GLU A 171 9.91 8.25 -16.47
C GLU A 171 9.07 6.97 -16.64
N ARG A 172 8.47 6.82 -17.82
CA ARG A 172 7.74 5.59 -18.19
C ARG A 172 8.72 4.44 -18.34
N VAL A 173 8.36 3.28 -17.78
CA VAL A 173 9.15 2.06 -17.90
C VAL A 173 8.24 0.97 -18.42
N PRO A 174 8.51 0.33 -19.57
CA PRO A 174 7.76 -0.83 -20.03
C PRO A 174 7.69 -1.94 -18.98
N PHE A 175 6.57 -2.69 -18.92
CA PHE A 175 6.37 -3.71 -17.89
C PHE A 175 7.51 -4.74 -17.82
N ASP A 176 8.07 -5.13 -18.97
CA ASP A 176 9.16 -6.09 -19.09
C ASP A 176 10.53 -5.57 -18.61
N ASN A 177 10.64 -4.26 -18.38
CA ASN A 177 11.82 -3.56 -17.88
C ASN A 177 11.64 -3.05 -16.44
N LEU A 178 10.55 -3.40 -15.76
CA LEU A 178 10.33 -3.01 -14.37
C LEU A 178 11.42 -3.57 -13.46
N ARG A 179 11.75 -2.77 -12.46
CA ARG A 179 12.71 -3.05 -11.39
C ARG A 179 12.03 -2.91 -10.04
N PRO A 180 12.53 -3.62 -9.01
CA PRO A 180 12.01 -3.47 -7.66
C PRO A 180 11.96 -1.99 -7.23
N GLY A 181 10.82 -1.52 -6.74
CA GLY A 181 10.59 -0.12 -6.36
C GLY A 181 9.92 0.73 -7.46
N ASP A 182 9.69 0.20 -8.65
CA ASP A 182 8.91 0.88 -9.68
C ASP A 182 7.40 0.87 -9.34
N PHE A 183 6.66 1.88 -9.79
CA PHE A 183 5.23 2.00 -9.52
C PHE A 183 4.41 1.40 -10.67
N VAL A 184 3.32 0.72 -10.29
CA VAL A 184 2.39 0.08 -11.22
C VAL A 184 0.96 0.42 -10.82
N ASN A 185 0.16 0.88 -11.78
CA ASN A 185 -1.29 0.92 -11.66
C ASN A 185 -1.88 -0.14 -12.58
N ILE A 186 -2.63 -1.07 -11.98
CA ILE A 186 -3.26 -2.17 -12.71
C ILE A 186 -4.75 -1.95 -12.87
N ASN A 187 -5.29 -2.49 -13.96
CA ASN A 187 -6.71 -2.69 -14.19
C ASN A 187 -7.00 -4.19 -14.30
N ARG A 188 -8.22 -4.59 -13.94
CA ARG A 188 -8.69 -5.98 -13.97
C ARG A 188 -9.88 -6.12 -14.92
N THR A 189 -10.12 -7.35 -15.38
CA THR A 189 -11.26 -7.66 -16.27
C THR A 189 -12.62 -7.39 -15.62
N ASN A 190 -12.69 -7.37 -14.29
CA ASN A 190 -13.89 -7.06 -13.50
C ASN A 190 -14.12 -5.54 -13.27
N ARG A 191 -13.41 -4.66 -14.01
CA ARG A 191 -13.51 -3.19 -13.94
C ARG A 191 -13.05 -2.56 -12.63
N THR A 192 -12.27 -3.29 -11.84
CA THR A 192 -11.53 -2.75 -10.70
C THR A 192 -10.06 -2.59 -11.07
N GLY A 193 -9.29 -2.04 -10.15
CA GLY A 193 -7.89 -1.68 -10.32
C GLY A 193 -7.21 -1.50 -8.96
N HIS A 194 -5.91 -1.22 -9.01
CA HIS A 194 -5.05 -1.16 -7.85
C HIS A 194 -3.81 -0.33 -8.15
N ALA A 195 -3.24 0.30 -7.13
CA ALA A 195 -1.97 0.99 -7.21
C ALA A 195 -0.97 0.25 -6.34
N VAL A 196 0.19 -0.10 -6.87
CA VAL A 196 1.15 -0.99 -6.22
C VAL A 196 2.58 -0.59 -6.54
N THR A 197 3.51 -1.02 -5.69
CA THR A 197 4.94 -0.94 -5.98
C THR A 197 5.44 -2.32 -6.39
N PHE A 198 6.05 -2.42 -7.57
CA PHE A 198 6.60 -3.66 -8.12
C PHE A 198 7.79 -4.14 -7.28
N ILE A 199 7.84 -5.44 -7.03
CA ILE A 199 8.91 -6.09 -6.26
C ILE A 199 9.69 -7.08 -7.11
N ALA A 200 9.02 -7.97 -7.85
CA ALA A 200 9.69 -8.90 -8.76
C ALA A 200 8.70 -9.58 -9.71
N TYR A 201 9.18 -10.19 -10.79
CA TYR A 201 8.36 -11.07 -11.62
C TYR A 201 8.13 -12.42 -10.93
N ILE A 202 7.01 -13.07 -11.25
CA ILE A 202 6.68 -14.41 -10.71
C ILE A 202 6.29 -15.38 -11.81
N GLY A 203 6.65 -16.66 -11.61
CA GLY A 203 6.21 -17.78 -12.43
C GLY A 203 4.92 -18.43 -11.92
N LYS A 204 4.47 -19.50 -12.60
CA LYS A 204 3.20 -20.21 -12.31
C LYS A 204 3.04 -20.72 -10.88
N THR A 205 4.14 -21.00 -10.18
CA THR A 205 4.15 -21.49 -8.79
C THR A 205 4.36 -20.38 -7.77
N GLY A 206 4.40 -19.11 -8.19
CA GLY A 206 4.81 -17.99 -7.35
C GLY A 206 6.32 -17.91 -7.11
N LYS A 207 7.12 -18.71 -7.82
CA LYS A 207 8.60 -18.60 -7.81
C LYS A 207 9.01 -17.22 -8.35
N ILE A 208 9.85 -16.51 -7.60
CA ILE A 208 10.43 -15.24 -8.03
C ILE A 208 11.37 -15.47 -9.22
N LEU A 209 11.20 -14.67 -10.26
CA LEU A 209 12.01 -14.70 -11.48
C LEU A 209 12.93 -13.47 -11.53
N PRO A 210 14.19 -13.63 -11.96
CA PRO A 210 15.17 -12.54 -11.94
C PRO A 210 14.94 -11.48 -13.03
N LYS A 211 14.17 -11.80 -14.07
CA LYS A 211 13.86 -10.92 -15.21
C LYS A 211 12.58 -11.33 -15.89
N TYR A 212 12.06 -10.45 -16.74
CA TYR A 212 10.91 -10.77 -17.58
C TYR A 212 11.24 -11.85 -18.61
N GLY A 213 10.26 -12.68 -18.95
CA GLY A 213 10.43 -13.80 -19.89
C GLY A 213 9.16 -14.64 -20.04
N PRO A 214 9.21 -15.72 -20.84
CA PRO A 214 8.05 -16.55 -21.17
C PRO A 214 7.44 -17.27 -19.96
N GLU A 215 8.20 -17.46 -18.88
CA GLU A 215 7.72 -18.07 -17.64
C GLU A 215 6.90 -17.11 -16.76
N VAL A 216 6.96 -15.80 -17.04
CA VAL A 216 6.28 -14.79 -16.23
C VAL A 216 4.77 -14.90 -16.39
N VAL A 217 4.08 -15.10 -15.29
CA VAL A 217 2.60 -15.07 -15.23
C VAL A 217 2.04 -13.83 -14.56
N GLY A 218 2.90 -13.03 -13.94
CA GLY A 218 2.51 -11.92 -13.11
C GLY A 218 3.69 -11.31 -12.38
N PHE A 219 3.43 -10.70 -11.23
CA PHE A 219 4.48 -10.07 -10.43
C PHE A 219 4.12 -10.02 -8.93
N LYS A 220 5.15 -10.01 -8.08
CA LYS A 220 5.06 -9.69 -6.67
C LYS A 220 5.05 -8.16 -6.53
N TYR A 221 4.22 -7.67 -5.63
CA TYR A 221 4.12 -6.25 -5.34
C TYR A 221 3.95 -5.99 -3.85
N PHE A 222 4.10 -4.73 -3.47
CA PHE A 222 3.73 -4.20 -2.16
C PHE A 222 2.67 -3.10 -2.30
N SER A 223 1.61 -3.17 -1.50
CA SER A 223 0.55 -2.15 -1.45
C SER A 223 -0.29 -2.33 -0.19
N SER A 224 -1.36 -1.55 -0.06
CA SER A 224 -2.40 -1.75 0.93
C SER A 224 -3.69 -2.27 0.32
N GLN A 225 -4.20 -3.37 0.85
CA GLN A 225 -5.39 -4.05 0.34
C GLN A 225 -6.08 -4.90 1.42
N GLY A 226 -7.36 -5.23 1.25
CA GLY A 226 -8.06 -6.22 2.07
C GLY A 226 -9.26 -5.70 2.83
N ARG A 227 -9.57 -6.35 3.95
CA ARG A 227 -10.74 -6.03 4.79
C ARG A 227 -10.43 -4.96 5.83
N LEU A 228 -11.49 -4.38 6.39
CA LEU A 228 -11.41 -3.29 7.37
C LEU A 228 -10.85 -3.76 8.71
N GLU A 229 -11.05 -5.03 9.05
CA GLU A 229 -10.63 -5.61 10.31
C GLU A 229 -9.09 -5.61 10.44
N ALA A 230 -8.60 -5.16 11.60
CA ALA A 230 -7.18 -5.19 11.92
C ALA A 230 -6.63 -6.63 11.82
N GLY A 231 -5.45 -6.79 11.22
CA GLY A 231 -4.88 -8.10 10.91
C GLY A 231 -5.44 -8.76 9.65
N GLN A 232 -6.47 -8.21 8.99
CA GLN A 232 -7.11 -8.81 7.81
C GLN A 232 -6.89 -8.03 6.50
N GLY A 233 -6.06 -6.99 6.52
CA GLY A 233 -5.73 -6.16 5.38
C GLY A 233 -4.66 -5.12 5.71
N GLY A 234 -4.47 -4.13 4.86
CA GLY A 234 -3.45 -3.08 5.04
C GLY A 234 -2.19 -3.37 4.22
N PHE A 235 -1.06 -2.76 4.63
CA PHE A 235 0.23 -2.93 3.96
C PHE A 235 0.68 -4.40 3.96
N ASP A 236 0.90 -4.94 2.76
CA ASP A 236 1.29 -6.34 2.59
C ASP A 236 2.02 -6.60 1.25
N TYR A 237 2.74 -7.71 1.21
CA TYR A 237 3.30 -8.27 -0.01
C TYR A 237 2.32 -9.26 -0.64
N ARG A 238 1.96 -9.02 -1.90
CA ARG A 238 0.97 -9.82 -2.62
C ARG A 238 1.43 -10.14 -4.04
N TYR A 239 0.73 -11.06 -4.68
CA TYR A 239 0.97 -11.45 -6.07
C TYR A 239 -0.12 -10.93 -6.97
N ALA A 240 0.23 -10.34 -8.10
CA ALA A 240 -0.68 -10.02 -9.19
C ALA A 240 -0.50 -11.05 -10.30
N VAL A 241 -1.59 -11.65 -10.79
CA VAL A 241 -1.57 -12.65 -11.87
C VAL A 241 -2.37 -12.14 -13.06
N PHE A 242 -1.76 -12.19 -14.25
CA PHE A 242 -2.44 -11.76 -15.45
C PHE A 242 -3.59 -12.70 -15.81
N SER A 243 -4.73 -12.11 -16.17
CA SER A 243 -6.00 -12.78 -16.52
C SER A 243 -5.85 -13.97 -17.46
N LYS A 244 -4.96 -13.89 -18.46
CA LYS A 244 -4.71 -15.00 -19.40
C LYS A 244 -4.20 -16.29 -18.74
N PHE A 245 -3.75 -16.23 -17.49
CA PHE A 245 -3.27 -17.37 -16.71
C PHE A 245 -4.23 -17.80 -15.61
N GLY A 246 -5.42 -17.19 -15.52
CA GLY A 246 -6.40 -17.47 -14.47
C GLY A 246 -5.94 -17.04 -13.08
N CYS A 247 -6.29 -17.83 -12.06
CA CYS A 247 -5.96 -17.58 -10.66
C CYS A 247 -5.34 -18.84 -10.02
N PRO A 248 -4.06 -19.15 -10.34
CA PRO A 248 -3.41 -20.35 -9.82
C PRO A 248 -3.16 -20.22 -8.32
N GLU A 249 -3.13 -21.36 -7.63
CA GLU A 249 -2.73 -21.41 -6.22
C GLU A 249 -1.26 -21.00 -6.06
N MET A 250 -0.99 -20.15 -5.05
CA MET A 250 0.31 -19.56 -4.76
C MET A 250 0.44 -19.25 -3.25
N PRO A 251 1.67 -19.12 -2.72
CA PRO A 251 1.90 -18.94 -1.27
C PRO A 251 1.42 -17.63 -0.63
N TYR A 252 1.14 -16.60 -1.43
CA TYR A 252 0.70 -15.28 -0.95
C TYR A 252 -0.71 -15.00 -1.45
N LYS A 253 -1.40 -14.04 -0.83
CA LYS A 253 -2.66 -13.52 -1.36
C LYS A 253 -2.45 -13.00 -2.78
N ARG A 254 -3.42 -13.27 -3.64
CA ARG A 254 -3.35 -12.96 -5.05
C ARG A 254 -4.37 -11.94 -5.44
N ASP A 255 -3.98 -11.24 -6.47
CA ASP A 255 -4.77 -10.32 -7.23
C ASP A 255 -4.85 -10.85 -8.66
N CYS A 256 -5.96 -11.52 -8.95
CA CYS A 256 -6.15 -12.20 -10.22
C CYS A 256 -6.85 -11.28 -11.22
N ASP A 257 -7.02 -11.78 -12.45
CA ASP A 257 -7.69 -11.05 -13.52
C ASP A 257 -7.00 -9.75 -13.96
N VAL A 258 -5.71 -9.58 -13.64
CA VAL A 258 -4.94 -8.40 -14.03
C VAL A 258 -4.81 -8.36 -15.56
N ILE A 259 -5.10 -7.21 -16.14
CA ILE A 259 -4.97 -6.99 -17.58
C ILE A 259 -3.50 -6.69 -17.88
N TYR A 260 -2.84 -7.57 -18.63
CA TYR A 260 -1.58 -7.23 -19.27
C TYR A 260 -1.87 -6.34 -20.49
N SER A 261 -1.20 -5.19 -20.57
CA SER A 261 -1.31 -4.28 -21.72
C SER A 261 0.00 -3.53 -21.90
N THR A 262 0.35 -3.23 -23.14
CA THR A 262 1.40 -2.25 -23.46
C THR A 262 0.86 -0.82 -23.47
N ASP A 263 -0.46 -0.64 -23.45
CA ASP A 263 -1.10 0.66 -23.26
C ASP A 263 -0.95 1.11 -21.81
N GLN A 264 -0.21 2.22 -21.62
CA GLN A 264 0.05 2.85 -20.33
C GLN A 264 -1.20 3.43 -19.67
N LYS A 265 -2.35 3.48 -20.35
CA LYS A 265 -3.65 3.81 -19.71
C LYS A 265 -4.28 2.60 -19.03
N MET A 266 -3.90 1.38 -19.44
CA MET A 266 -4.44 0.12 -18.92
C MET A 266 -3.49 -0.57 -17.93
N LEU A 267 -2.18 -0.44 -18.16
CA LEU A 267 -1.13 -0.89 -17.25
C LEU A 267 -0.09 0.23 -17.15
N THR A 268 -0.32 1.17 -16.24
CA THR A 268 0.57 2.32 -16.04
C THR A 268 1.80 1.85 -15.28
N THR A 269 2.99 2.08 -15.83
CA THR A 269 4.24 1.64 -15.24
C THR A 269 5.32 2.72 -15.35
N GLY A 270 6.05 2.94 -14.27
CA GLY A 270 7.07 3.97 -14.25
C GLY A 270 7.96 3.93 -13.03
N THR A 271 9.06 4.66 -13.15
CA THR A 271 10.11 4.72 -12.12
C THR A 271 10.29 6.14 -11.65
N MET A 272 10.61 6.30 -10.38
CA MET A 272 10.92 7.59 -9.80
C MET A 272 12.41 7.90 -10.01
N LEU A 273 12.68 9.08 -10.55
CA LEU A 273 14.03 9.60 -10.69
C LEU A 273 14.54 10.11 -9.34
N SER A 274 15.85 10.14 -9.15
CA SER A 274 16.47 10.81 -8.02
C SER A 274 16.32 12.34 -8.13
N PRO A 275 16.34 13.11 -7.02
CA PRO A 275 16.08 14.56 -7.04
C PRO A 275 16.96 15.37 -7.99
N GLU A 276 18.23 14.99 -8.16
CA GLU A 276 19.16 15.61 -9.13
C GLU A 276 18.63 15.60 -10.58
N PHE A 277 17.71 14.70 -10.92
CA PHE A 277 17.19 14.51 -12.27
C PHE A 277 15.75 15.02 -12.45
N TRP A 278 15.18 15.70 -11.44
CA TRP A 278 13.84 16.25 -11.56
C TRP A 278 13.84 17.53 -12.41
N THR A 279 12.75 17.75 -13.16
CA THR A 279 12.71 18.77 -14.22
C THR A 279 11.95 20.05 -13.86
N HIS A 280 11.40 20.12 -12.65
CA HIS A 280 10.57 21.23 -12.15
C HIS A 280 9.30 21.51 -12.98
N ILE A 281 8.86 20.52 -13.77
CA ILE A 281 7.60 20.59 -14.48
C ILE A 281 6.46 20.41 -13.48
N ILE A 282 5.51 21.34 -13.46
CA ILE A 282 4.27 21.25 -12.68
C ILE A 282 3.11 21.33 -13.67
N PRO A 283 2.11 20.42 -13.60
CA PRO A 283 0.93 20.51 -14.44
C PRO A 283 0.22 21.85 -14.25
N VAL A 284 -0.19 22.48 -15.34
CA VAL A 284 -0.93 23.74 -15.31
C VAL A 284 -2.43 23.43 -15.32
N ALA A 285 -3.21 24.17 -14.54
CA ALA A 285 -4.66 24.08 -14.62
C ALA A 285 -5.14 24.68 -15.95
N ASP A 286 -5.78 23.87 -16.78
CA ASP A 286 -6.55 24.39 -17.91
C ASP A 286 -7.75 25.17 -17.35
N LEU A 287 -8.08 26.32 -17.94
CA LEU A 287 -9.14 27.22 -17.49
C LEU A 287 -10.51 26.52 -17.38
N GLY A 288 -10.69 25.38 -18.06
CA GLY A 288 -11.90 24.54 -17.98
C GLY A 288 -11.92 23.48 -16.86
N THR A 289 -10.82 23.25 -16.14
CA THR A 289 -10.73 22.25 -15.06
C THR A 289 -10.80 22.88 -13.67
N THR A 290 -11.97 23.45 -13.33
CA THR A 290 -12.20 24.00 -11.99
C THR A 290 -12.80 22.97 -11.03
N GLY A 291 -12.29 22.93 -9.80
CA GLY A 291 -12.91 22.25 -8.66
C GLY A 291 -12.14 21.05 -8.14
N GLU A 292 -12.31 20.77 -6.84
CA GLU A 292 -11.80 19.56 -6.21
C GLU A 292 -12.35 18.30 -6.88
N THR A 293 -11.61 17.22 -6.73
CA THR A 293 -11.82 16.01 -7.49
C THR A 293 -12.02 14.82 -6.54
N VAL A 294 -12.40 13.66 -7.08
CA VAL A 294 -12.78 12.50 -6.27
C VAL A 294 -12.11 11.23 -6.78
N LEU A 295 -11.81 10.32 -5.85
CA LEU A 295 -11.44 8.95 -6.16
C LEU A 295 -12.56 8.27 -6.94
N ASN A 296 -12.22 7.57 -8.03
CA ASN A 296 -13.17 6.65 -8.65
C ASN A 296 -13.14 5.28 -7.94
N ARG A 297 -14.05 5.07 -6.98
CA ARG A 297 -14.15 3.84 -6.19
C ARG A 297 -14.47 2.58 -7.01
N GLY A 298 -15.14 2.74 -8.16
CA GLY A 298 -15.44 1.60 -9.04
C GLY A 298 -14.17 0.97 -9.59
N PHE A 299 -13.15 1.80 -9.87
CA PHE A 299 -11.84 1.34 -10.32
C PHE A 299 -10.87 1.09 -9.17
N PHE A 300 -11.04 1.63 -7.97
CA PHE A 300 -10.08 1.44 -6.88
C PHE A 300 -10.79 1.16 -5.56
N ASN A 301 -11.26 -0.07 -5.41
CA ASN A 301 -11.92 -0.54 -4.18
C ASN A 301 -10.98 -1.32 -3.25
N GLY A 302 -9.86 -1.85 -3.77
CA GLY A 302 -8.90 -2.64 -3.01
C GLY A 302 -9.43 -4.00 -2.54
N LEU A 303 -10.33 -4.61 -3.30
CA LEU A 303 -10.74 -6.00 -3.10
C LEU A 303 -9.99 -6.90 -4.10
N THR A 304 -9.41 -8.01 -3.64
CA THR A 304 -8.92 -9.11 -4.50
C THR A 304 -9.84 -10.33 -4.49
N THR A 305 -9.43 -11.36 -5.24
CA THR A 305 -10.03 -12.70 -5.25
C THR A 305 -9.89 -13.44 -3.91
N ASP A 306 -8.84 -13.16 -3.13
CA ASP A 306 -8.51 -13.86 -1.89
C ASP A 306 -8.83 -13.04 -0.62
N ASP A 307 -9.54 -11.91 -0.76
CA ASP A 307 -10.05 -11.11 0.37
C ASP A 307 -11.41 -11.61 0.83
#